data_AF-A0A6V6YU83-F1
#
_entry.id   AF-A0A6V6YU83-F1
#
_cell.length_a   1.000
_cell.length_b   1.000
_cell.length_c   1.000
_cell.angle_alpha   90.00
_cell.angle_beta   90.00
_cell.angle_gamma   90.00
#
_symmetry.space_group_name_H-M   'P 1'
#
loop_
_entity.id
_entity.type
_entity.pdbx_description
1 polymer ?
#
loop_
_entity_poly.entity_id
_entity_poly.type
_entity_poly.pdbx_seq_one_letter_code
_entity_poly.pdbx_strand_id
1 'polypeptide(L)'
;MKNIILFLFITINVFSKSIETKNNFKDIIQPQPTIAEVYYNRLEVSTRLPYFTNRFIDRKANERPDVPVTVWQTIKDNLDYTSFKISAIQVLNNNFTSTQMQQTITKYQDKPYIPILTLKLREELQLAGLEFDIVVLNQINNILVANGHQPIQNQ
;
A
#
# COMPACT_ATOMS: atom_id res chain seq x y z
N MET A 1 53.19 36.76 12.71
CA MET A 1 53.76 35.49 12.22
C MET A 1 52.62 34.47 12.27
N LYS A 2 51.89 34.23 11.18
CA LYS A 2 52.13 33.25 10.09
C LYS A 2 52.28 31.80 10.59
N ASN A 3 51.32 30.98 10.12
CA ASN A 3 51.32 29.53 9.83
C ASN A 3 50.23 28.77 10.64
N ILE A 4 49.08 28.35 10.10
CA ILE A 4 48.74 27.46 8.95
C ILE A 4 48.88 25.97 9.28
N ILE A 5 47.70 25.33 9.44
CA ILE A 5 47.23 24.01 8.96
C ILE A 5 47.94 22.75 9.50
N LEU A 6 47.16 21.80 10.04
CA LEU A 6 47.10 20.45 9.46
C LEU A 6 45.85 19.67 9.87
N PHE A 7 44.95 19.45 8.90
CA PHE A 7 44.04 18.32 8.84
C PHE A 7 44.89 17.04 8.76
N LEU A 8 44.55 16.00 9.52
CA LEU A 8 44.99 14.65 9.20
C LEU A 8 43.79 13.71 9.10
N PHE A 9 43.46 13.42 7.85
CA PHE A 9 42.76 12.22 7.42
C PHE A 9 43.55 10.99 7.86
N ILE A 10 42.89 10.01 8.48
CA ILE A 10 43.40 8.64 8.54
C ILE A 10 42.55 7.78 7.60
N THR A 11 43.02 7.70 6.36
CA THR A 11 42.91 6.56 5.43
C THR A 11 43.95 5.51 5.87
N ILE A 12 43.89 4.18 5.69
CA ILE A 12 43.16 3.25 4.80
C ILE A 12 43.60 1.81 5.22
N ASN A 13 42.70 0.81 5.08
CA ASN A 13 42.92 -0.64 4.79
C ASN A 13 43.79 -1.55 5.68
N VAL A 14 43.63 -2.88 5.80
CA VAL A 14 42.63 -3.95 5.56
C VAL A 14 43.36 -5.26 6.00
N PHE A 15 42.60 -6.34 6.26
CA PHE A 15 43.02 -7.76 6.35
C PHE A 15 43.58 -8.21 7.72
N SER A 16 43.19 -9.34 8.34
CA SER A 16 42.32 -10.46 7.95
C SER A 16 42.11 -11.37 9.17
N LYS A 17 40.97 -12.07 9.28
CA LYS A 17 40.89 -13.54 9.14
C LYS A 17 39.49 -14.05 9.51
N SER A 18 39.03 -14.97 8.67
CA SER A 18 37.73 -15.65 8.66
C SER A 18 37.36 -16.34 9.97
N ILE A 19 36.12 -16.13 10.41
CA ILE A 19 35.37 -17.17 11.11
C ILE A 19 34.26 -17.60 10.16
N GLU A 20 34.48 -18.74 9.51
CA GLU A 20 33.44 -19.52 8.87
C GLU A 20 32.35 -19.79 9.91
N THR A 21 31.22 -19.12 9.78
CA THR A 21 29.99 -19.60 10.40
C THR A 21 29.02 -19.82 9.26
N LYS A 22 28.81 -21.10 8.91
CA LYS A 22 27.74 -21.54 8.03
C LYS A 22 26.39 -21.12 8.63
N ASN A 23 25.95 -19.91 8.32
CA ASN A 23 24.56 -19.53 8.48
C ASN A 23 24.00 -19.30 7.08
N ASN A 24 23.21 -20.26 6.62
CA ASN A 24 22.36 -20.15 5.43
C ASN A 24 21.24 -19.13 5.70
N PHE A 25 21.58 -17.86 5.89
CA PHE A 25 20.60 -16.80 5.67
C PHE A 25 20.47 -16.64 4.16
N LYS A 26 19.39 -17.23 3.62
CA LYS A 26 18.76 -16.62 2.46
C LYS A 26 18.37 -15.22 2.89
N ASP A 27 19.24 -14.25 2.64
CA ASP A 27 18.84 -12.86 2.52
C ASP A 27 17.83 -12.84 1.37
N ILE A 28 16.55 -12.98 1.72
CA ILE A 28 15.45 -12.69 0.80
C ILE A 28 15.58 -11.19 0.58
N ILE A 29 16.24 -10.79 -0.50
CA ILE A 29 16.30 -9.42 -0.97
C ILE A 29 14.85 -8.99 -1.16
N GLN A 30 14.27 -8.31 -0.18
CA GLN A 30 12.97 -7.69 -0.38
C GLN A 30 13.17 -6.59 -1.42
N PRO A 31 12.41 -6.62 -2.54
CA PRO A 31 12.54 -5.59 -3.55
C PRO A 31 12.25 -4.23 -2.90
N GLN A 32 13.16 -3.28 -3.10
CA GLN A 32 12.94 -1.91 -2.67
C GLN A 32 11.68 -1.37 -3.36
N PRO A 33 10.78 -0.69 -2.62
CA PRO A 33 9.55 -0.18 -3.21
C PRO A 33 9.86 0.88 -4.27
N THR A 34 9.06 0.88 -5.34
CA THR A 34 9.18 1.91 -6.39
C THR A 34 8.73 3.28 -5.86
N ILE A 35 9.14 4.37 -6.52
CA ILE A 35 8.68 5.72 -6.13
C ILE A 35 7.15 5.87 -6.19
N ALA A 36 6.51 5.23 -7.18
CA ALA A 36 5.06 5.21 -7.32
C ALA A 36 4.38 4.43 -6.19
N GLU A 37 5.00 3.35 -5.73
CA GLU A 37 4.52 2.60 -4.58
C GLU A 37 4.63 3.39 -3.27
N VAL A 38 5.76 4.06 -3.05
CA VAL A 38 5.93 4.98 -1.91
C VAL A 38 4.89 6.11 -1.97
N TYR A 39 4.67 6.68 -3.15
CA TYR A 39 3.66 7.70 -3.37
C TYR A 39 2.25 7.18 -3.07
N TYR A 40 1.89 6.01 -3.61
CA TYR A 40 0.61 5.36 -3.37
C TYR A 40 0.37 5.13 -1.88
N ASN A 41 1.34 4.58 -1.15
CA ASN A 41 1.22 4.31 0.29
C ASN A 41 1.01 5.60 1.10
N ARG A 42 1.46 6.75 0.58
CA ARG A 42 1.24 8.07 1.17
C ARG A 42 -0.04 8.74 0.68
N LEU A 43 -0.68 8.25 -0.37
CA LEU A 43 -1.86 8.86 -0.98
C LEU A 43 -3.08 8.66 -0.07
N GLU A 44 -3.92 9.69 0.07
CA GLU A 44 -5.09 9.64 0.95
C GLU A 44 -6.03 8.47 0.61
N VAL A 45 -6.12 8.08 -0.66
CA VAL A 45 -6.93 6.94 -1.10
C VAL A 45 -6.45 5.63 -0.48
N SER A 46 -5.14 5.38 -0.44
CA SER A 46 -4.57 4.17 0.15
C SER A 46 -4.89 4.10 1.64
N THR A 47 -4.74 5.23 2.34
CA THR A 47 -5.00 5.31 3.78
C THR A 47 -6.48 5.16 4.15
N ARG A 48 -7.39 5.62 3.27
CA ARG A 48 -8.84 5.64 3.55
C ARG A 48 -9.59 4.45 2.95
N LEU A 49 -9.00 3.71 2.03
CA LEU A 49 -9.65 2.59 1.36
C LEU A 49 -10.20 1.55 2.36
N PRO A 50 -9.43 1.06 3.36
CA PRO A 50 -9.97 0.11 4.33
C PRO A 50 -11.16 0.66 5.10
N TYR A 51 -11.15 1.96 5.44
CA TYR A 51 -12.26 2.60 6.13
C TYR A 51 -13.54 2.59 5.29
N PHE A 52 -13.46 2.98 4.01
CA PHE A 52 -14.63 2.99 3.13
C PHE A 52 -15.16 1.58 2.87
N THR A 53 -14.27 0.61 2.63
CA THR A 53 -14.67 -0.78 2.42
C THR A 53 -15.30 -1.37 3.69
N ASN A 54 -14.76 -1.07 4.87
CA ASN A 54 -15.34 -1.53 6.13
C ASN A 54 -16.72 -0.91 6.38
N ARG A 55 -16.94 0.36 6.05
CA ARG A 55 -18.28 0.96 6.12
C ARG A 55 -19.29 0.28 5.20
N PHE A 56 -18.86 -0.13 4.00
CA PHE A 56 -19.71 -0.91 3.10
C PHE A 56 -20.07 -2.25 3.74
N ILE A 57 -19.10 -2.96 4.32
CA ILE A 57 -19.31 -4.24 5.01
C ILE A 57 -20.25 -4.06 6.20
N ASP A 58 -20.07 -3.03 7.02
CA ASP A 58 -20.91 -2.75 8.18
C ASP A 58 -22.37 -2.52 7.78
N ARG A 59 -22.60 -1.80 6.68
CA ARG A 59 -23.94 -1.62 6.14
C ARG A 59 -24.55 -2.96 5.72
N LYS A 60 -23.78 -3.81 5.03
CA LYS A 60 -24.25 -5.15 4.62
C LYS A 60 -24.50 -6.09 5.80
N ALA A 61 -23.70 -5.98 6.86
CA ALA A 61 -23.92 -6.72 8.10
C ALA A 61 -25.27 -6.35 8.77
N ASN A 62 -25.60 -5.05 8.80
CA ASN A 62 -26.88 -4.58 9.35
C ASN A 62 -28.10 -5.05 8.52
N GLU A 63 -27.92 -5.21 7.20
CA GLU A 63 -28.94 -5.75 6.30
C GLU A 63 -29.12 -7.27 6.41
N ARG A 64 -28.17 -7.96 7.06
CA ARG A 64 -28.08 -9.43 7.10
C ARG A 64 -27.85 -9.96 8.53
N PRO A 65 -28.86 -9.85 9.41
CA PRO A 65 -28.77 -10.35 10.78
C PRO A 65 -28.67 -11.89 10.85
N ASP A 66 -28.93 -12.59 9.74
CA ASP A 66 -28.74 -14.04 9.60
C ASP A 66 -27.26 -14.46 9.61
N VAL A 67 -26.33 -13.54 9.30
CA VAL A 67 -24.89 -13.81 9.25
C VAL A 67 -24.24 -13.39 10.57
N PRO A 68 -23.54 -14.29 11.28
CA PRO A 68 -22.87 -13.96 12.53
C PRO A 68 -21.83 -12.83 12.39
N VAL A 69 -21.72 -11.99 13.42
CA VAL A 69 -20.73 -10.89 13.48
C VAL A 69 -19.30 -11.39 13.27
N THR A 70 -18.98 -12.60 13.71
CA THR A 70 -17.67 -13.22 13.52
C THR A 70 -17.32 -13.42 12.05
N VAL A 71 -18.28 -13.78 11.20
CA VAL A 71 -18.08 -13.94 9.74
C VAL A 71 -17.81 -12.57 9.11
N TRP A 72 -18.53 -11.53 9.51
CA TRP A 72 -18.27 -10.16 9.05
C TRP A 72 -16.89 -9.65 9.46
N GLN A 73 -16.44 -10.01 10.66
CA GLN A 73 -15.08 -9.69 11.10
C GLN A 73 -14.05 -10.45 10.26
N THR A 74 -14.25 -11.75 10.02
CA THR A 74 -13.40 -12.53 9.11
C THR A 74 -13.31 -11.91 7.72
N ILE A 75 -14.43 -11.40 7.18
CA ILE A 75 -14.43 -10.70 5.90
C ILE A 75 -13.47 -9.50 5.94
N LYS A 76 -13.60 -8.61 6.93
CA LYS A 76 -12.75 -7.42 7.05
C LYS A 76 -11.27 -7.77 7.20
N ASP A 77 -10.96 -8.80 7.97
CA ASP A 77 -9.59 -9.21 8.27
C ASP A 77 -8.88 -9.87 7.07
N ASN A 78 -9.64 -10.37 6.09
CA ASN A 78 -9.12 -11.12 4.94
C ASN A 78 -9.27 -10.41 3.59
N LEU A 79 -9.73 -9.14 3.57
CA LEU A 79 -9.76 -8.38 2.33
C LEU A 79 -8.35 -8.10 1.80
N ASP A 80 -8.15 -8.39 0.52
CA ASP A 80 -6.90 -8.10 -0.17
C ASP A 80 -7.08 -6.91 -1.12
N TYR A 81 -6.32 -5.85 -0.85
CA TYR A 81 -6.31 -4.60 -1.61
C TYR A 81 -5.21 -4.56 -2.69
N THR A 82 -4.51 -5.67 -2.92
CA THR A 82 -3.36 -5.75 -3.85
C THR A 82 -3.74 -5.37 -5.27
N SER A 83 -4.89 -5.84 -5.77
CA SER A 83 -5.36 -5.50 -7.12
C SER A 83 -5.60 -3.99 -7.27
N PHE A 84 -6.25 -3.35 -6.30
CA PHE A 84 -6.43 -1.89 -6.31
C PHE A 84 -5.09 -1.15 -6.27
N LYS A 85 -4.16 -1.58 -5.42
CA LYS A 85 -2.81 -1.01 -5.36
C LYS A 85 -2.11 -1.07 -6.72
N ILE A 86 -2.20 -2.21 -7.42
CA ILE A 86 -1.61 -2.38 -8.74
C ILE A 86 -2.21 -1.37 -9.74
N SER A 87 -3.54 -1.29 -9.82
CA SER A 87 -4.22 -0.35 -10.74
C SER A 87 -3.92 1.11 -10.39
N ALA A 88 -3.90 1.46 -9.10
CA ALA A 88 -3.55 2.80 -8.64
C ALA A 88 -2.11 3.17 -8.98
N ILE A 89 -1.13 2.25 -8.82
CA ILE A 89 0.25 2.48 -9.22
C ILE A 89 0.37 2.69 -10.74
N GLN A 90 -0.41 1.94 -11.54
CA GLN A 90 -0.46 2.16 -12.99
C GLN A 90 -0.99 3.57 -13.34
N VAL A 91 -2.09 3.99 -12.71
CA VAL A 91 -2.61 5.36 -12.83
C VAL A 91 -1.55 6.40 -12.49
N LEU A 92 -0.80 6.21 -11.39
CA LEU A 92 0.27 7.13 -11.00
C LEU A 92 1.39 7.19 -12.05
N ASN A 93 1.87 6.05 -12.53
CA ASN A 93 2.92 5.98 -13.55
C ASN A 93 2.50 6.61 -14.90
N ASN A 94 1.21 6.54 -15.24
CA ASN A 94 0.67 7.12 -16.48
C ASN A 94 0.54 8.65 -16.42
N ASN A 95 0.47 9.23 -15.21
CA ASN A 95 0.19 10.65 -15.02
C ASN A 95 1.36 11.46 -14.47
N PHE A 96 2.33 10.81 -13.82
CA PHE A 96 3.42 11.50 -13.15
C PHE A 96 4.77 10.85 -13.46
N THR A 97 5.78 11.70 -13.57
CA THR A 97 7.18 11.26 -13.56
C THR A 97 7.63 10.93 -12.14
N SER A 98 8.67 10.10 -12.02
CA SER A 98 9.35 9.83 -10.75
C SER A 98 9.76 11.10 -9.99
N THR A 99 10.23 12.12 -10.72
CA THR A 99 10.63 13.41 -10.14
C THR A 99 9.44 14.16 -9.54
N GLN A 100 8.31 14.25 -10.26
CA GLN A 100 7.10 14.90 -9.75
C GLN A 100 6.55 14.18 -8.52
N MET A 101 6.58 12.85 -8.54
CA MET A 101 6.18 12.03 -7.39
C MET A 101 7.07 12.31 -6.18
N GLN A 102 8.39 12.27 -6.35
CA GLN A 102 9.35 12.55 -5.27
C GLN A 102 9.19 13.97 -4.70
N GLN A 103 9.04 14.98 -5.57
CA GLN A 103 8.82 16.37 -5.14
C GLN A 103 7.56 16.52 -4.29
N THR A 104 6.49 15.83 -4.67
CA THR A 104 5.24 15.88 -3.92
C THR A 104 5.37 15.14 -2.57
N ILE A 105 6.03 13.98 -2.54
CA ILE A 105 6.34 13.28 -1.29
C ILE A 105 7.10 14.21 -0.33
N THR A 106 8.13 14.89 -0.82
CA THR A 106 8.90 15.87 -0.03
C THR A 106 8.01 17.04 0.42
N LYS A 107 7.18 17.60 -0.47
CA LYS A 107 6.26 18.71 -0.15
C LYS A 107 5.29 18.37 0.99
N TYR A 108 4.86 17.11 1.07
CA TYR A 108 3.91 16.63 2.07
C TYR A 108 4.56 15.82 3.20
N GLN A 109 5.90 15.87 3.36
CA GLN A 109 6.62 15.00 4.30
C GLN A 109 6.05 15.06 5.73
N ASP A 110 5.68 16.26 6.19
CA ASP A 110 5.14 16.54 7.53
C ASP A 110 3.62 16.36 7.65
N LYS A 111 2.96 15.85 6.60
CA LYS A 111 1.54 15.53 6.58
C LYS A 111 1.35 14.01 6.64
N PRO A 112 0.30 13.52 7.33
CA PRO A 112 0.04 12.08 7.44
C PRO A 112 -0.25 11.42 6.08
N TYR A 113 -0.75 12.18 5.12
CA TYR A 113 -1.05 11.71 3.77
C TYR A 113 -0.93 12.85 2.74
N ILE A 114 -0.79 12.45 1.47
CA ILE A 114 -0.84 13.29 0.28
C ILE A 114 -2.31 13.33 -0.19
N PRO A 115 -2.95 14.51 -0.29
CA PRO A 115 -4.29 14.62 -0.86
C PRO A 115 -4.28 14.37 -2.38
N ILE A 116 -5.40 13.95 -2.95
CA ILE A 116 -5.55 13.84 -4.41
C ILE A 116 -5.55 15.25 -5.00
N LEU A 117 -4.48 15.59 -5.72
CA LEU A 117 -4.18 16.96 -6.12
C LEU A 117 -4.98 17.46 -7.33
N THR A 118 -5.49 16.56 -8.18
CA THR A 118 -6.13 16.92 -9.45
C THR A 118 -7.43 16.16 -9.67
N LEU A 119 -8.36 16.78 -10.41
CA LEU A 119 -9.60 16.14 -10.82
C LEU A 119 -9.34 14.91 -11.69
N LYS A 120 -8.42 15.03 -12.66
CA LYS A 120 -8.03 13.91 -13.54
C LYS A 120 -7.56 12.68 -12.76
N LEU A 121 -6.65 12.86 -11.79
CA LEU A 121 -6.17 11.75 -10.96
C LEU A 121 -7.31 11.11 -10.15
N ARG A 122 -8.24 11.93 -9.65
CA ARG A 122 -9.42 11.43 -8.93
C ARG A 122 -10.29 10.56 -9.83
N GLU A 123 -10.57 11.00 -11.04
CA GLU A 123 -11.39 10.27 -12.01
C GLU A 123 -10.75 8.94 -12.40
N GLU A 124 -9.45 8.93 -12.69
CA GLU A 124 -8.76 7.68 -13.05
C GLU A 124 -8.65 6.69 -11.87
N LEU A 125 -8.43 7.18 -10.65
CA LEU A 125 -8.49 6.34 -9.45
C LEU A 125 -9.90 5.83 -9.17
N GLN A 126 -10.93 6.60 -9.51
CA GLN A 126 -12.33 6.17 -9.41
C GLN A 126 -12.61 5.02 -10.39
N LEU A 127 -12.12 5.12 -11.63
CA LEU A 127 -12.23 4.03 -12.61
C LEU A 127 -11.53 2.76 -12.12
N ALA A 128 -10.31 2.87 -11.58
CA ALA A 128 -9.63 1.75 -10.93
C ALA A 128 -10.43 1.18 -9.73
N GLY A 129 -11.15 2.05 -9.00
CA GLY A 129 -12.05 1.67 -7.92
C GLY A 129 -13.24 0.83 -8.39
N LEU A 130 -13.85 1.16 -9.54
CA LEU A 130 -14.98 0.40 -10.08
C LEU A 130 -14.61 -1.06 -10.40
N GLU A 131 -13.42 -1.29 -10.95
CA GLU A 131 -12.92 -2.65 -11.18
C GLU A 131 -12.65 -3.38 -9.85
N PHE A 132 -12.13 -2.64 -8.86
CA PHE A 132 -11.87 -3.18 -7.53
C PHE A 132 -13.13 -3.56 -6.77
N ASP A 133 -14.23 -2.82 -6.93
CA ASP A 133 -15.51 -3.11 -6.27
C ASP A 133 -16.00 -4.54 -6.59
N ILE A 134 -15.83 -4.98 -7.83
CA ILE A 134 -16.16 -6.35 -8.27
C ILE A 134 -15.27 -7.37 -7.54
N VAL A 135 -13.97 -7.08 -7.43
CA VAL A 135 -13.00 -7.96 -6.75
C VAL A 135 -13.35 -8.07 -5.26
N VAL A 136 -13.62 -6.95 -4.59
CA VAL A 136 -14.01 -6.92 -3.17
C VAL A 136 -15.28 -7.71 -2.96
N LEU A 137 -16.31 -7.50 -3.79
CA LEU A 137 -17.56 -8.23 -3.64
C LEU A 137 -17.37 -9.74 -3.80
N ASN A 138 -16.53 -10.16 -4.76
CA ASN A 138 -16.19 -11.56 -4.93
C ASN A 138 -15.46 -12.12 -3.70
N GLN A 139 -14.51 -11.38 -3.12
CA GLN A 139 -13.85 -11.79 -1.87
C GLN A 139 -14.84 -11.95 -0.72
N ILE A 140 -15.74 -10.98 -0.54
CA ILE A 140 -16.82 -11.02 0.47
C ILE A 140 -17.70 -12.26 0.26
N ASN A 141 -18.18 -12.48 -0.97
CA ASN A 141 -19.07 -13.58 -1.31
C ASN A 141 -18.40 -14.95 -1.14
N ASN A 142 -17.11 -15.07 -1.46
CA ASN A 142 -16.36 -16.30 -1.23
C ASN A 142 -16.32 -16.66 0.26
N ILE A 143 -16.09 -15.69 1.14
CA ILE A 143 -16.06 -15.93 2.59
C ILE A 143 -17.46 -16.24 3.11
N LEU A 144 -18.51 -15.56 2.64
CA LEU A 144 -19.90 -15.86 3.00
C LEU A 144 -20.27 -17.31 2.64
N VAL A 145 -20.01 -17.71 1.39
CA VAL A 145 -20.33 -19.06 0.89
C VAL A 145 -19.52 -20.13 1.64
N ALA A 146 -18.23 -19.88 1.91
CA ALA A 146 -17.40 -20.79 2.69
C ALA A 146 -17.92 -20.99 4.13
N ASN A 147 -18.71 -20.05 4.65
CA ASN A 147 -19.36 -20.13 5.97
C ASN A 147 -20.86 -20.52 5.88
N GLY A 148 -21.33 -21.00 4.72
CA GLY A 148 -22.70 -21.52 4.55
C GLY A 148 -23.77 -20.45 4.33
N HIS A 149 -23.38 -19.21 4.00
CA HIS A 149 -24.30 -18.10 3.75
C HIS A 149 -24.46 -17.81 2.26
N GLN A 150 -25.65 -17.33 1.87
CA GLN A 150 -25.90 -16.88 0.50
C GLN A 150 -25.01 -15.70 0.11
N PRO A 151 -24.60 -15.56 -1.16
CA PRO A 151 -23.84 -14.40 -1.62
C PRO A 151 -24.71 -13.12 -1.64
N ILE A 152 -24.06 -11.97 -1.56
CA ILE A 152 -24.67 -10.65 -1.83
C ILE A 152 -24.85 -10.52 -3.33
N GLN A 153 -26.06 -10.19 -3.78
CA GLN A 153 -26.36 -9.95 -5.20
C GLN A 153 -25.85 -8.57 -5.64
N ASN A 154 -25.31 -8.50 -6.87
CA ASN A 154 -25.06 -7.24 -7.55
C ASN A 154 -26.42 -6.58 -7.80
N GLN A 155 -26.66 -5.43 -7.17
CA GLN A 155 -27.78 -4.54 -7.50
C GLN A 155 -27.33 -3.53 -8.55
#